data_AF-A0A4Z2GL51-F1
#
_entry.id   AF-A0A4Z2GL51-F1
#
_cell.length_a   1.000
_cell.length_b   1.000
_cell.length_c   1.000
_cell.angle_alpha   90.00
_cell.angle_beta   90.00
_cell.angle_gamma   90.00
#
_symmetry.space_group_name_H-M   'P 1'
#
loop_
_entity.id
_entity.type
_entity.pdbx_description
1 polymer ?
#
loop_
_entity_poly.entity_id
_entity_poly.type
_entity_poly.pdbx_seq_one_letter_code
_entity_poly.pdbx_strand_id
1 'polypeptide(L)'
;MGRAVMVGREPTGAGGLVLSILIILTAEGCRAQKGDGCGPSVLGPSSGTLSSLGYPGTYPNDTVCEWEISVPRGSRVHFRFAELDFENSNCQVNYLRLYNGIGPGRSEIVKYCGLSTKVKELVESAGHQVTVQFMSGTHRSGRGFYLSYSTTEHTGKAPSGHVQRRSHSGVDYFKLPVSKAPE
;
A
#
# COMPACT_ATOMS: atom_id res chain seq x y z
N MET A 1 14.14 -67.04 43.60
CA MET A 1 13.59 -67.17 44.97
C MET A 1 13.87 -65.88 45.71
N GLY A 2 12.90 -64.94 45.73
CA GLY A 2 12.38 -64.33 46.96
C GLY A 2 12.46 -62.81 46.85
N ARG A 3 11.36 -62.11 46.52
CA ARG A 3 10.39 -61.41 47.42
C ARG A 3 10.87 -60.02 47.88
N ALA A 4 10.30 -58.95 47.32
CA ALA A 4 9.16 -58.15 47.83
C ALA A 4 9.63 -56.99 48.75
N VAL A 5 9.73 -55.76 48.22
CA VAL A 5 8.79 -54.62 48.35
C VAL A 5 8.59 -54.13 49.78
N MET A 6 8.89 -52.84 50.04
CA MET A 6 8.05 -51.98 50.87
C MET A 6 8.12 -50.52 50.39
N VAL A 7 6.93 -49.98 50.16
CA VAL A 7 6.60 -48.59 49.85
C VAL A 7 6.21 -47.90 51.16
N GLY A 8 6.63 -46.65 51.35
CA GLY A 8 6.04 -45.72 52.33
C GLY A 8 6.53 -44.30 52.03
N ARG A 9 5.77 -43.47 51.30
CA ARG A 9 4.64 -42.58 51.67
C ARG A 9 5.12 -41.16 52.05
N GLU A 10 4.50 -40.18 51.39
CA GLU A 10 4.75 -38.72 51.35
C GLU A 10 4.77 -38.00 52.71
N PRO A 11 5.32 -36.77 52.73
CA PRO A 11 4.40 -35.62 52.81
C PRO A 11 4.71 -34.50 51.80
N THR A 12 3.69 -34.18 51.00
CA THR A 12 3.18 -32.85 50.63
C THR A 12 4.15 -31.66 50.67
N GLY A 13 4.39 -31.07 49.49
CA GLY A 13 5.05 -29.78 49.34
C GLY A 13 4.96 -29.22 47.92
N ALA A 14 3.73 -28.91 47.51
CA ALA A 14 3.32 -28.05 46.39
C ALA A 14 4.36 -27.65 45.32
N GLY A 15 4.20 -28.25 44.14
CA GLY A 15 3.79 -27.47 42.97
C GLY A 15 4.81 -26.49 42.39
N GLY A 16 5.92 -27.02 41.87
CA GLY A 16 6.65 -26.36 40.80
C GLY A 16 5.78 -26.29 39.54
N LEU A 17 4.98 -25.24 39.42
CA LEU A 17 4.40 -24.85 38.13
C LEU A 17 5.56 -24.31 37.29
N VAL A 18 6.15 -25.20 36.49
CA VAL A 18 6.91 -24.84 35.31
C VAL A 18 5.96 -23.98 34.50
N LEU A 19 6.11 -22.65 34.58
CA LEU A 19 5.34 -21.70 33.82
C LEU A 19 5.79 -21.89 32.36
N SER A 20 5.24 -22.90 31.71
CA SER A 20 5.21 -23.01 30.26
C SER A 20 4.49 -21.77 29.79
N ILE A 21 5.27 -20.70 29.56
CA ILE A 21 4.82 -19.56 28.78
C ILE A 21 4.63 -20.13 27.39
N LEU A 22 3.44 -20.68 27.16
CA LEU A 22 2.84 -20.74 25.85
C LEU A 22 2.83 -19.28 25.42
N ILE A 23 3.86 -18.85 24.67
CA ILE A 23 3.81 -17.60 23.93
C ILE A 23 2.72 -17.86 22.91
N ILE A 24 1.48 -17.62 23.32
CA ILE A 24 0.40 -17.36 22.40
C ILE A 24 0.96 -16.14 21.66
N LEU A 25 1.44 -16.34 20.44
CA LEU A 25 1.52 -15.27 19.47
C LEU A 25 0.06 -14.87 19.24
N THR A 26 -0.52 -14.15 20.19
CA THR A 26 -1.61 -13.27 19.89
C THR A 26 -0.96 -12.32 18.92
N ALA A 27 -1.13 -12.58 17.63
CA ALA A 27 -1.21 -11.49 16.68
C ALA A 27 -2.25 -10.58 17.32
N GLU A 28 -1.79 -9.58 18.05
CA GLU A 28 -2.57 -8.38 18.28
C GLU A 28 -2.82 -7.92 16.86
N GLY A 29 -3.98 -8.36 16.34
CA GLY A 29 -4.33 -8.16 14.95
C GLY A 29 -4.07 -6.71 14.65
N CYS A 30 -3.39 -6.42 13.54
CA CYS A 30 -3.12 -5.06 13.11
C CYS A 30 -4.42 -4.28 13.25
N ARG A 31 -4.54 -3.49 14.32
CA ARG A 31 -5.75 -2.74 14.57
C ARG A 31 -5.68 -1.63 13.55
N ALA A 32 -6.35 -1.82 12.43
CA ALA A 32 -6.65 -0.72 11.52
C ALA A 32 -7.45 0.26 12.37
N GLN A 33 -6.77 1.29 12.87
CA GLN A 33 -7.47 2.39 13.50
C GLN A 33 -8.36 2.96 12.42
N LYS A 34 -9.67 2.84 12.61
CA LYS A 34 -10.64 3.65 11.88
C LYS A 34 -10.45 5.06 12.42
N GLY A 35 -9.41 5.74 11.94
CA GLY A 35 -9.20 7.14 12.23
C GLY A 35 -10.40 7.89 11.67
N ASP A 36 -10.97 8.79 12.46
CA ASP A 36 -12.04 9.71 12.05
C ASP A 36 -11.55 10.77 11.03
N GLY A 37 -10.54 10.42 10.23
CA GLY A 37 -9.90 11.27 9.23
C GLY A 37 -9.12 10.43 8.22
N CYS A 38 -9.18 10.84 6.96
CA CYS A 38 -8.36 10.33 5.87
C CYS A 38 -6.98 10.99 5.96
N GLY A 39 -6.11 10.47 6.83
CA GLY A 39 -4.75 10.97 6.98
C GLY A 39 -3.81 10.51 5.85
N PRO A 40 -2.60 11.09 5.75
CA PRO A 40 -1.56 10.62 4.85
C PRO A 40 -1.37 9.12 5.03
N SER A 41 -1.68 8.37 3.99
CA SER A 41 -1.62 6.90 4.01
C SER A 41 -0.81 6.40 2.85
N VAL A 42 0.18 5.54 3.13
CA VAL A 42 0.94 4.82 2.11
C VAL A 42 0.17 3.57 1.73
N LEU A 43 -0.15 3.42 0.45
CA LEU A 43 -0.92 2.31 -0.07
C LEU A 43 -0.02 1.23 -0.69
N GLY A 44 -0.52 -0.02 -0.71
CA GLY A 44 0.22 -1.18 -1.21
C GLY A 44 0.60 -1.07 -2.70
N PRO A 45 1.69 -1.73 -3.13
CA PRO A 45 2.34 -1.46 -4.42
C PRO A 45 1.65 -2.07 -5.64
N SER A 46 0.76 -3.06 -5.47
CA SER A 46 0.20 -3.83 -6.59
C SER A 46 -1.16 -3.30 -7.07
N SER A 47 -2.09 -3.11 -6.14
CA SER A 47 -3.45 -2.63 -6.41
C SER A 47 -4.16 -2.24 -5.12
N GLY A 48 -5.25 -1.49 -5.24
CA GLY A 48 -6.07 -1.11 -4.11
C GLY A 48 -7.29 -0.30 -4.53
N THR A 49 -8.07 0.12 -3.54
CA THR A 49 -9.23 0.99 -3.74
C THR A 49 -9.14 2.18 -2.79
N LEU A 50 -9.73 3.30 -3.22
CA LEU A 50 -9.84 4.51 -2.45
C LEU A 50 -11.25 5.07 -2.57
N SER A 51 -11.76 5.60 -1.47
CA SER A 51 -13.04 6.28 -1.45
C SER A 51 -13.00 7.48 -0.53
N SER A 52 -13.91 8.42 -0.76
CA SER A 52 -14.20 9.45 0.23
C SER A 52 -14.70 8.82 1.53
N LEU A 53 -14.43 9.48 2.66
CA LEU A 53 -15.01 9.10 3.95
C LEU A 53 -16.54 9.09 3.84
N GLY A 54 -17.18 8.07 4.41
CA GLY A 54 -18.64 7.95 4.40
C GLY A 54 -19.26 7.39 3.11
N TYR A 55 -18.47 7.14 2.05
CA TYR A 55 -18.96 6.47 0.83
C TYR A 55 -19.65 5.13 1.16
N PRO A 56 -20.81 4.79 0.55
CA PRO A 56 -21.50 5.47 -0.56
C PRO A 56 -22.43 6.63 -0.16
N GLY A 57 -22.46 7.01 1.12
CA GLY A 57 -23.12 8.21 1.61
C GLY A 57 -22.35 9.48 1.24
N THR A 58 -22.81 10.62 1.76
CA THR A 58 -22.18 11.92 1.52
C THR A 58 -20.85 12.04 2.23
N TYR A 59 -19.85 12.61 1.55
CA TYR A 59 -18.56 12.91 2.18
C TYR A 59 -18.67 14.06 3.20
N PRO A 60 -17.85 14.04 4.27
CA PRO A 60 -17.80 15.13 5.24
C PRO A 60 -17.26 16.42 4.63
N ASN A 61 -17.75 17.55 5.14
CA ASN A 61 -17.24 18.87 4.80
C ASN A 61 -15.85 19.10 5.41
N ASP A 62 -15.17 20.13 4.92
CA ASP A 62 -13.88 20.62 5.46
C ASP A 62 -12.82 19.52 5.62
N THR A 63 -12.78 18.61 4.65
CA THR A 63 -11.91 17.44 4.67
C THR A 63 -10.79 17.61 3.65
N VAL A 64 -9.56 17.36 4.09
CA VAL A 64 -8.40 17.22 3.22
C VAL A 64 -7.80 15.84 3.44
N CYS A 65 -7.88 15.00 2.41
CA CYS A 65 -7.28 13.68 2.40
C CYS A 65 -6.08 13.64 1.47
N GLU A 66 -5.05 12.91 1.86
CA GLU A 66 -3.92 12.62 0.98
C GLU A 66 -3.51 11.15 1.08
N TRP A 67 -3.27 10.52 -0.07
CA TRP A 67 -2.77 9.15 -0.16
C TRP A 67 -1.58 9.09 -1.08
N GLU A 68 -0.56 8.32 -0.69
CA GLU A 68 0.65 8.11 -1.46
C GLU A 68 0.70 6.67 -1.95
N ILE A 69 0.87 6.51 -3.26
CA ILE A 69 1.05 5.21 -3.91
C ILE A 69 2.49 5.15 -4.42
N SER A 70 3.25 4.18 -3.93
CA SER A 70 4.59 3.88 -4.43
C SER A 70 4.63 2.46 -4.98
N VAL A 71 4.95 2.34 -6.27
CA VAL A 71 5.10 1.06 -6.97
C VAL A 71 6.58 0.86 -7.36
N PRO A 72 7.01 -0.35 -7.78
CA PRO A 72 8.38 -0.56 -8.20
C PRO A 72 8.82 0.41 -9.30
N ARG A 73 10.08 0.87 -9.23
CA ARG A 73 10.66 1.77 -10.25
C ARG A 73 10.54 1.15 -11.64
N GLY A 74 10.20 1.98 -12.62
CA GLY A 74 9.93 1.55 -13.99
C GLY A 74 8.49 1.08 -14.23
N SER A 75 7.68 0.94 -13.17
CA SER A 75 6.25 0.67 -13.30
C SER A 75 5.44 1.98 -13.25
N ARG A 76 4.18 1.90 -13.68
CA ARG A 76 3.20 2.99 -13.66
C ARG A 76 1.92 2.56 -12.94
N VAL A 77 1.16 3.54 -12.48
CA VAL A 77 -0.09 3.33 -11.76
C VAL A 77 -1.26 3.68 -12.69
N HIS A 78 -2.19 2.75 -12.82
CA HIS A 78 -3.42 2.92 -13.59
C HIS A 78 -4.59 3.10 -12.64
N PHE A 79 -5.44 4.08 -12.91
CA PHE A 79 -6.62 4.43 -12.11
C PHE A 79 -7.88 4.23 -12.92
N ARG A 80 -8.87 3.59 -12.29
CA ARG A 80 -10.24 3.48 -12.77
C ARG A 80 -11.16 4.11 -11.73
N PHE A 81 -12.03 5.01 -12.17
CA PHE A 81 -12.97 5.70 -11.31
C PHE A 81 -14.36 5.12 -11.54
N ALA A 82 -14.95 4.54 -10.50
CA ALA A 82 -16.30 4.01 -10.56
C ALA A 82 -17.34 5.09 -10.29
N GLU A 83 -17.01 6.06 -9.43
CA GLU A 83 -17.90 7.15 -9.04
C GLU A 83 -17.10 8.44 -8.85
N LEU A 84 -17.64 9.55 -9.37
CA LEU A 84 -17.17 10.91 -9.15
C LEU A 84 -18.38 11.84 -9.09
N ASP A 85 -18.74 12.25 -7.89
CA ASP A 85 -19.91 13.08 -7.60
C ASP A 85 -19.57 14.13 -6.54
N PHE A 86 -19.30 15.35 -7.01
CA PHE A 86 -19.00 16.50 -6.17
C PHE A 86 -19.97 17.64 -6.48
N GLU A 87 -20.32 18.41 -5.46
CA GLU A 87 -21.37 19.44 -5.61
C GLU A 87 -20.89 20.73 -6.31
N ASN A 88 -19.59 21.04 -6.29
CA ASN A 88 -19.06 22.28 -6.86
C ASN A 88 -18.52 22.09 -8.30
N SER A 89 -19.07 22.84 -9.25
CA SER A 89 -18.69 22.82 -10.67
C SER A 89 -17.48 23.70 -11.03
N ASN A 90 -17.09 24.67 -10.19
CA ASN A 90 -15.95 25.56 -10.47
C ASN A 90 -14.58 24.95 -10.11
N CYS A 91 -14.57 23.70 -9.62
CA CYS A 91 -13.37 22.93 -9.26
C CYS A 91 -12.45 23.63 -8.23
N GLN A 92 -12.91 24.63 -7.47
CA GLN A 92 -12.05 25.31 -6.49
C GLN A 92 -12.06 24.64 -5.12
N VAL A 93 -13.21 24.13 -4.69
CA VAL A 93 -13.45 23.74 -3.29
C VAL A 93 -13.64 22.25 -3.09
N ASN A 94 -14.45 21.60 -3.93
CA ASN A 94 -14.73 20.17 -3.85
C ASN A 94 -14.08 19.48 -5.06
N TYR A 95 -13.02 18.70 -4.85
CA TYR A 95 -12.32 18.04 -5.94
C TYR A 95 -11.51 16.81 -5.50
N LEU A 96 -11.28 15.91 -6.46
CA LEU A 96 -10.27 14.86 -6.40
C LEU A 96 -9.17 15.18 -7.41
N ARG A 97 -7.91 15.11 -6.96
CA ARG A 97 -6.76 15.43 -7.80
C ARG A 97 -5.67 14.38 -7.66
N LEU A 98 -5.06 14.01 -8.78
CA LEU A 98 -3.96 13.07 -8.84
C LEU A 98 -2.70 13.80 -9.33
N TYR A 99 -1.55 13.45 -8.76
CA TYR A 99 -0.25 14.02 -9.09
C TYR A 99 0.81 12.95 -9.35
N ASN A 100 1.74 13.20 -10.26
CA ASN A 100 2.98 12.44 -10.36
C ASN A 100 3.96 12.87 -9.28
N GLY A 101 4.48 11.93 -8.50
CA GLY A 101 5.43 12.16 -7.41
C GLY A 101 4.78 12.35 -6.05
N ILE A 102 5.64 12.50 -5.05
CA ILE A 102 5.31 12.72 -3.63
C ILE A 102 5.93 14.05 -3.18
N GLY A 103 5.24 14.77 -2.30
CA GLY A 103 5.76 16.01 -1.70
C GLY A 103 5.75 17.26 -2.60
N PRO A 104 6.45 18.33 -2.19
CA PRO A 104 6.48 19.62 -2.88
C PRO A 104 7.31 19.50 -4.17
N GLY A 105 6.65 19.60 -5.32
CA GLY A 105 7.27 19.40 -6.65
C GLY A 105 6.55 18.38 -7.53
N ARG A 106 5.54 17.71 -6.98
CA ARG A 106 4.64 16.83 -7.74
C ARG A 106 3.90 17.58 -8.86
N SER A 107 3.71 16.95 -10.02
CA SER A 107 3.02 17.54 -11.18
C SER A 107 1.60 17.00 -11.33
N GLU A 108 0.63 17.84 -11.68
CA GLU A 108 -0.79 17.41 -11.79
C GLU A 108 -0.97 16.43 -12.97
N ILE A 109 -1.66 15.31 -12.72
CA ILE A 109 -2.11 14.36 -13.75
C ILE A 109 -3.50 14.77 -14.21
N VAL A 110 -4.42 14.88 -13.25
CA VAL A 110 -5.83 15.19 -13.50
C VAL A 110 -6.49 15.76 -12.25
N LYS A 111 -7.49 16.61 -12.45
CA LYS A 111 -8.40 17.13 -11.42
C LYS A 111 -9.84 16.89 -11.83
N TYR A 112 -10.64 16.32 -10.93
CA TYR A 112 -12.07 16.07 -11.08
C TYR A 112 -12.87 16.89 -10.08
N CYS A 113 -13.98 17.46 -10.51
CA CYS A 113 -15.02 18.08 -9.69
C CYS A 113 -16.38 17.98 -10.40
N GLY A 114 -17.45 18.42 -9.75
CA GLY A 114 -18.81 18.32 -10.27
C GLY A 114 -19.29 16.87 -10.41
N LEU A 115 -20.41 16.70 -11.12
CA LEU A 115 -20.80 15.42 -11.71
C LEU A 115 -19.95 15.18 -12.94
N SER A 116 -18.96 14.30 -12.83
CA SER A 116 -18.06 14.05 -13.96
C SER A 116 -18.63 12.94 -14.85
N THR A 117 -19.49 13.30 -15.80
CA THR A 117 -19.89 12.40 -16.91
C THR A 117 -18.75 12.13 -17.89
N LYS A 118 -17.60 12.79 -17.72
CA LYS A 118 -16.39 12.70 -18.54
C LYS A 118 -15.26 11.97 -17.82
N VAL A 119 -15.58 10.91 -17.07
CA VAL A 119 -14.55 10.02 -16.56
C VAL A 119 -13.81 9.43 -17.76
N LYS A 120 -12.52 9.78 -17.92
CA LYS A 120 -11.64 9.01 -18.80
C LYS A 120 -11.59 7.61 -18.21
N GLU A 121 -12.00 6.60 -18.98
CA GLU A 121 -12.11 5.20 -18.51
C GLU A 121 -10.83 4.67 -17.83
N LEU A 122 -9.67 5.26 -18.16
CA LEU A 122 -8.38 4.96 -17.55
C LEU A 122 -7.51 6.22 -17.46
N VAL A 123 -6.94 6.47 -16.28
CA VAL A 123 -5.88 7.48 -16.05
C VAL A 123 -4.60 6.77 -15.67
N GLU A 124 -3.47 7.17 -16.27
CA GLU A 124 -2.16 6.54 -16.04
C GLU A 124 -1.17 7.58 -15.51
N SER A 125 -0.33 7.18 -14.53
CA SER A 125 0.78 8.01 -14.05
C SER A 125 1.98 7.96 -15.00
N ALA A 126 2.79 9.02 -15.02
CA ALA A 126 4.04 9.05 -15.77
C ALA A 126 5.17 8.27 -15.09
N GLY A 127 5.05 8.02 -13.78
CA GLY A 127 6.09 7.37 -12.98
C GLY A 127 5.55 6.48 -11.85
N HIS A 128 6.49 6.03 -11.01
CA HIS A 128 6.27 5.01 -9.98
C HIS A 128 5.72 5.55 -8.64
N GLN A 129 5.53 6.85 -8.53
CA GLN A 129 5.01 7.52 -7.34
C GLN A 129 3.82 8.40 -7.73
N VAL A 130 2.73 8.30 -6.98
CA VAL A 130 1.52 9.10 -7.19
C VAL A 130 1.02 9.61 -5.85
N THR A 131 0.60 10.88 -5.83
CA THR A 131 -0.23 11.40 -4.74
C THR A 131 -1.67 11.54 -5.20
N VAL A 132 -2.62 11.01 -4.44
CA VAL A 132 -4.06 11.24 -4.58
C VAL A 132 -4.49 12.21 -3.48
N GLN A 133 -5.13 13.31 -3.84
CA GLN A 133 -5.61 14.33 -2.91
C GLN A 133 -7.11 14.55 -3.10
N PHE A 134 -7.86 14.48 -2.00
CA PHE A 134 -9.28 14.88 -1.97
C PHE A 134 -9.43 16.11 -1.07
N MET A 135 -10.18 17.10 -1.54
CA MET A 135 -10.51 18.31 -0.78
C MET A 135 -12.01 18.55 -0.85
N SER A 136 -12.62 18.83 0.30
CA SER A 136 -13.99 19.32 0.44
C SER A 136 -14.02 20.62 1.26
N GLY A 137 -15.00 21.48 0.99
CA GLY A 137 -15.24 22.70 1.77
C GLY A 137 -16.50 22.65 2.62
N THR A 138 -17.07 23.82 2.94
CA THR A 138 -18.01 24.02 4.04
C THR A 138 -19.49 23.74 3.74
N HIS A 139 -19.89 23.64 2.46
CA HIS A 139 -21.31 23.54 2.08
C HIS A 139 -21.58 22.54 0.95
N ARG A 140 -22.68 21.79 1.13
CA ARG A 140 -23.26 20.71 0.31
C ARG A 140 -22.29 19.57 -0.06
N SER A 141 -22.85 18.37 -0.21
CA SER A 141 -22.06 17.14 -0.36
C SER A 141 -22.66 16.23 -1.43
N GLY A 142 -21.84 15.77 -2.36
CA GLY A 142 -22.17 14.64 -3.24
C GLY A 142 -21.79 13.31 -2.59
N ARG A 143 -21.94 12.20 -3.33
CA ARG A 143 -21.47 10.88 -2.88
C ARG A 143 -19.95 10.77 -2.82
N GLY A 144 -19.23 11.70 -3.44
CA GLY A 144 -17.78 11.79 -3.40
C GLY A 144 -17.14 10.95 -4.48
N PHE A 145 -16.23 10.05 -4.09
CA PHE A 145 -15.53 9.23 -5.06
C PHE A 145 -15.36 7.80 -4.60
N TYR A 146 -15.28 6.90 -5.58
CA TYR A 146 -14.80 5.54 -5.42
C TYR A 146 -13.95 5.19 -6.63
N LEU A 147 -12.71 4.79 -6.38
CA LEU A 147 -11.76 4.45 -7.42
C LEU A 147 -10.96 3.21 -7.04
N SER A 148 -10.45 2.54 -8.06
CA SER A 148 -9.46 1.46 -7.92
C SER A 148 -8.19 1.86 -8.65
N TYR A 149 -7.04 1.45 -8.11
CA TYR A 149 -5.76 1.57 -8.78
C TYR A 149 -5.08 0.21 -8.91
N SER A 150 -4.23 0.07 -9.92
CA SER A 150 -3.42 -1.12 -10.16
C SER A 150 -2.12 -0.76 -10.87
N THR A 151 -1.06 -1.51 -10.62
CA THR A 151 0.17 -1.44 -11.41
C THR A 151 0.27 -2.65 -12.32
N THR A 152 0.77 -2.45 -13.53
CA THR A 152 1.34 -3.54 -14.31
C THR A 152 2.79 -3.65 -13.88
N GLU A 153 3.15 -4.71 -13.16
CA GLU A 153 4.55 -4.92 -12.80
C GLU A 153 5.40 -4.86 -14.06
N HIS A 154 6.34 -3.91 -14.11
CA HIS A 154 7.43 -4.09 -15.04
C HIS A 154 8.25 -5.23 -14.46
N THR A 155 8.27 -6.38 -15.14
CA THR A 155 9.05 -7.55 -14.74
C THR A 155 10.52 -7.15 -14.70
N GLY A 156 10.94 -6.62 -13.55
CA GLY A 156 12.32 -6.59 -13.10
C GLY A 156 12.75 -8.03 -12.76
N LYS A 157 12.45 -8.98 -13.64
CA LYS A 157 13.32 -10.12 -13.80
C LYS A 157 14.61 -9.46 -14.24
N ALA A 158 15.50 -9.20 -13.27
CA ALA A 158 16.90 -8.99 -13.53
C ALA A 158 17.24 -9.93 -14.67
N PRO A 159 17.90 -9.46 -15.76
CA PRO A 159 18.22 -10.35 -16.87
C PRO A 159 18.76 -11.62 -16.22
N SER A 160 18.07 -12.73 -16.44
CA SER A 160 18.54 -14.04 -16.02
C SER A 160 19.72 -14.31 -16.92
N GLY A 161 20.80 -13.56 -16.70
CA GLY A 161 22.12 -13.91 -17.11
C GLY A 161 22.35 -15.21 -16.39
N HIS A 162 22.15 -16.30 -17.11
CA HIS A 162 22.86 -17.51 -16.79
C HIS A 162 24.31 -17.09 -16.66
N VAL A 163 24.77 -16.98 -15.41
CA VAL A 163 26.18 -16.97 -15.09
C VAL A 163 26.66 -18.33 -15.57
N GLN A 164 27.16 -18.40 -16.80
CA GLN A 164 27.86 -19.57 -17.29
C GLN A 164 29.11 -19.66 -16.43
N ARG A 165 29.05 -20.50 -15.40
CA ARG A 165 30.22 -20.86 -14.59
C ARG A 165 31.24 -21.50 -15.52
N ARG A 166 32.18 -20.72 -16.07
CA ARG A 166 33.41 -21.29 -16.63
C ARG A 166 34.38 -21.44 -15.49
N SER A 167 34.46 -22.67 -14.98
CA SER A 167 35.59 -23.07 -14.14
C SER A 167 36.82 -23.16 -15.03
N HIS A 168 37.71 -22.18 -14.93
CA HIS A 168 39.10 -22.34 -15.34
C HIS A 168 39.95 -21.76 -14.22
N SER A 169 40.72 -22.61 -13.55
CA SER A 169 41.74 -22.26 -12.53
C SER A 169 41.29 -21.61 -11.21
N GLY A 170 40.02 -21.73 -10.80
CA GLY A 170 39.63 -21.56 -9.39
C GLY A 170 39.76 -20.14 -8.80
N VAL A 171 39.76 -19.09 -9.62
CA VAL A 171 39.70 -17.71 -9.13
C VAL A 171 38.53 -16.97 -9.79
N ASP A 172 37.56 -16.57 -8.96
CA ASP A 172 36.38 -15.82 -9.40
C ASP A 172 36.76 -14.34 -9.64
N TYR A 173 36.91 -13.96 -10.91
CA TYR A 173 37.03 -12.56 -11.30
C TYR A 173 35.73 -12.09 -11.96
N PHE A 174 35.06 -11.12 -11.33
CA PHE A 174 33.92 -10.42 -11.91
C PHE A 174 34.41 -9.51 -13.03
N LYS A 175 34.11 -9.86 -14.29
CA LYS A 175 34.39 -9.00 -15.44
C LYS A 175 33.33 -7.91 -15.51
N LEU A 176 33.70 -6.67 -15.16
CA LEU A 176 32.81 -5.52 -15.30
C LEU A 176 32.49 -5.29 -16.79
N PRO A 177 31.23 -4.99 -17.15
CA PRO A 177 30.88 -4.62 -18.51
C PRO A 177 31.49 -3.25 -18.84
N VAL A 178 32.29 -3.20 -19.92
CA VAL A 178 32.75 -1.94 -20.50
C VAL A 178 31.55 -1.30 -21.19
N SER A 179 31.06 -0.18 -20.65
CA SER A 179 30.09 0.66 -21.35
C SER A 179 30.74 1.19 -22.64
N LYS A 180 30.17 0.85 -23.80
CA LYS A 180 30.54 1.49 -25.07
C LYS A 180 30.26 2.99 -24.97
N ALA A 181 31.25 3.82 -25.29
CA ALA A 181 31.04 5.24 -25.52
C ALA A 181 30.24 5.45 -26.82
N PRO A 182 29.43 6.52 -26.91
CA PRO A 182 28.73 6.89 -28.14
C PRO A 182 29.73 7.42 -29.18
N GLU A 183 29.45 7.08 -30.44
CA GLU A 183 30.17 7.54 -31.64
C GLU A 183 29.89 9.02 -31.96
#